data_AF-A0A561UC77-F1
#
_entry.id   AF-A0A561UC77-F1
#
_cell.length_a   1.000
_cell.length_b   1.000
_cell.length_c   1.000
_cell.angle_alpha   90.00
_cell.angle_beta   90.00
_cell.angle_gamma   90.00
#
_symmetry.space_group_name_H-M   'P 1'
#
loop_
_entity.id
_entity.type
_entity.pdbx_description
1 polymer ?
#
loop_
_entity_poly.entity_id
_entity_poly.type
_entity_poly.pdbx_seq_one_letter_code
_entity_poly.pdbx_strand_id
1 'polypeptide(L)' 'MPPVGFDAAMLHSYSLLVPEVAAQVRHHLGHVLETPAGRFSELAVITMLLQSAERGDHLDRATPLRERAALLLDSVE' A
#
# COMPACT_ATOMS: atom_id res chain seq x y z
N MET A 1 3.93 6.15 -17.13
CA MET A 1 2.64 6.48 -16.48
C MET A 1 2.50 5.56 -15.27
N PRO A 2 2.04 6.05 -14.11
CA PRO A 2 1.78 5.18 -12.96
C PRO A 2 0.66 4.16 -13.26
N PRO A 3 0.66 2.98 -12.62
CA PRO A 3 -0.39 1.99 -12.79
C PRO A 3 -1.75 2.49 -12.27
N VAL A 4 -2.83 1.88 -12.76
CA VAL A 4 -4.20 2.26 -12.38
C VAL A 4 -4.42 2.00 -10.89
N GLY A 5 -4.87 3.02 -10.17
CA GLY A 5 -5.06 2.95 -8.72
C GLY A 5 -3.85 3.38 -7.88
N PHE A 6 -2.79 3.91 -8.51
CA PHE A 6 -1.59 4.39 -7.83
C PHE A 6 -1.87 5.39 -6.71
N ASP A 7 -2.71 6.40 -6.93
CA ASP A 7 -3.00 7.42 -5.91
C ASP A 7 -3.78 6.84 -4.72
N ALA A 8 -4.70 5.92 -4.97
CA ALA A 8 -5.41 5.20 -3.91
C ALA A 8 -4.44 4.32 -3.09
N ALA A 9 -3.53 3.63 -3.79
CA ALA A 9 -2.49 2.81 -3.18
C ALA A 9 -1.51 3.65 -2.34
N MET A 10 -1.09 4.82 -2.83
CA MET A 10 -0.29 5.79 -2.08
C MET A 10 -0.99 6.22 -0.81
N LEU A 11 -2.24 6.70 -0.91
CA LEU A 11 -2.99 7.16 0.24
C LEU A 11 -3.15 6.05 1.30
N HIS A 12 -3.50 4.83 0.87
CA HIS A 12 -3.63 3.69 1.77
C HIS A 12 -2.29 3.35 2.44
N SER A 13 -1.20 3.26 1.67
CA SER A 13 0.12 2.89 2.19
C SER A 13 0.66 3.90 3.20
N TYR A 14 0.42 5.21 3.00
CA TYR A 14 0.79 6.24 3.97
C TYR A 14 -0.04 6.20 5.25
N SER A 15 -1.29 5.74 5.17
CA SER A 15 -2.18 5.65 6.32
C SER A 15 -1.94 4.44 7.22
N LEU A 16 -1.09 3.48 6.84
CA LEU A 16 -0.87 2.23 7.58
C LEU A 16 -0.37 2.43 9.02
N LEU A 17 0.23 3.58 9.35
CA LEU A 17 0.63 3.91 10.72
C LEU A 17 -0.56 4.24 11.64
N VAL A 18 -1.73 4.53 11.08
CA VAL A 18 -2.96 4.85 11.81
C VAL A 18 -4.05 3.89 11.30
N PRO A 19 -4.22 2.71 11.94
CA PRO A 19 -5.09 1.65 11.45
C PRO A 19 -6.52 2.10 11.14
N GLU A 20 -7.07 3.02 11.92
CA GLU A 20 -8.41 3.58 11.71
C GLU A 20 -8.49 4.34 10.38
N VAL A 21 -7.44 5.11 10.03
CA VAL A 21 -7.37 5.85 8.77
C VAL A 21 -7.20 4.88 7.61
N ALA A 22 -6.31 3.87 7.74
CA ALA A 22 -6.13 2.85 6.72
C ALA A 22 -7.43 2.09 6.41
N ALA A 23 -8.20 1.74 7.45
CA ALA A 23 -9.51 1.12 7.29
C ALA A 23 -10.50 2.03 6.55
N GLN A 24 -10.52 3.34 6.85
CA GLN A 24 -11.38 4.30 6.16
C GLN A 24 -10.98 4.46 4.68
N VAL A 25 -9.69 4.54 4.38
CA VAL A 25 -9.20 4.62 2.99
C VAL A 25 -9.61 3.37 2.23
N ARG A 26 -9.41 2.18 2.81
CA ARG A 26 -9.81 0.92 2.19
C ARG A 26 -11.32 0.82 2.00
N HIS A 27 -12.12 1.29 2.95
CA HIS A 27 -13.58 1.29 2.83
C HIS A 27 -14.05 2.15 1.66
N HIS A 28 -13.56 3.39 1.54
CA HIS A 28 -14.01 4.32 0.52
C HIS A 28 -13.40 4.05 -0.86
N LEU A 29 -12.15 3.59 -0.91
CA LEU A 29 -11.42 3.34 -2.17
C LEU A 29 -11.29 1.85 -2.52
N GLY A 30 -12.01 0.98 -1.82
CA GLY A 30 -11.97 -0.47 -2.04
C GLY A 30 -12.29 -0.86 -3.48
N HIS A 31 -13.23 -0.16 -4.11
CA HIS A 31 -13.57 -0.35 -5.53
C HIS A 31 -12.39 -0.14 -6.50
N VAL A 32 -11.35 0.58 -6.09
CA VAL A 32 -10.09 0.74 -6.84
C VAL A 32 -9.06 -0.28 -6.34
N LEU A 33 -8.85 -0.34 -5.02
CA LEU A 33 -7.78 -1.10 -4.37
C LEU A 33 -7.94 -2.63 -4.49
N GLU A 34 -9.18 -3.13 -4.50
CA GLU A 34 -9.47 -4.57 -4.48
C GLU A 34 -9.49 -5.17 -5.89
N THR A 35 -9.29 -4.36 -6.93
CA THR A 35 -9.11 -4.84 -8.30
C THR A 35 -7.70 -5.40 -8.52
N PRO A 36 -7.46 -6.28 -9.51
CA PRO A 36 -6.11 -6.75 -9.83
C PRO A 36 -5.13 -5.61 -10.12
N ALA A 37 -5.58 -4.55 -10.81
CA ALA A 37 -4.76 -3.37 -11.09
C ALA A 37 -4.45 -2.56 -9.82
N GLY A 38 -5.43 -2.42 -8.91
CA GLY A 38 -5.25 -1.76 -7.62
C GLY A 38 -4.26 -2.50 -6.72
N ARG A 39 -4.36 -3.82 -6.64
CA ARG A 39 -3.42 -4.67 -5.89
C ARG A 39 -2.00 -4.57 -6.46
N PHE A 40 -1.86 -4.57 -7.79
CA PHE A 40 -0.57 -4.34 -8.45
C PHE A 40 0.01 -2.95 -8.12
N SER A 41 -0.82 -1.91 -8.20
CA SER A 41 -0.43 -0.55 -7.82
C SER A 41 0.00 -0.46 -6.36
N GLU A 42 -0.67 -1.17 -5.46
CA GLU A 42 -0.32 -1.19 -4.04
C GLU A 42 1.04 -1.86 -3.79
N LEU A 43 1.33 -2.99 -4.45
CA LEU A 43 2.65 -3.61 -4.40
C LEU A 43 3.75 -2.69 -4.97
N ALA A 44 3.47 -1.99 -6.08
CA ALA A 44 4.42 -1.03 -6.66
C ALA A 44 4.73 0.13 -5.70
N VAL A 45 3.70 0.72 -5.08
CA VAL A 45 3.84 1.77 -4.08
C VAL A 45 4.62 1.29 -2.86
N ILE A 46 4.26 0.13 -2.30
CA ILE A 46 4.95 -0.45 -1.15
C ILE A 46 6.44 -0.63 -1.46
N THR A 47 6.76 -1.14 -2.65
CA THR A 47 8.15 -1.31 -3.10
C THR A 47 8.89 0.02 -3.15
N MET A 48 8.28 1.06 -3.72
CA MET A 48 8.87 2.41 -3.77
C MET A 48 9.14 2.99 -2.38
N LEU A 49 8.18 2.85 -1.45
CA LEU A 49 8.30 3.37 -0.10
C LEU A 49 9.35 2.62 0.72
N LEU A 50 9.44 1.29 0.58
CA LEU A 50 10.49 0.49 1.21
C LEU A 50 11.88 0.87 0.70
N GLN A 51 12.05 1.08 -0.61
CA GLN A 51 13.30 1.57 -1.19
C GLN A 51 13.67 2.97 -0.69
N SER A 52 12.68 3.83 -0.39
CA SER A 52 12.93 5.12 0.26
C SER A 52 13.40 4.94 1.70
N ALA A 53 12.78 4.01 2.44
CA ALA A 53 13.13 3.74 3.83
C ALA A 53 14.54 3.17 3.99
N GLU A 54 15.02 2.36 3.06
CA GLU A 54 16.41 1.90 3.02
C GLU A 54 17.42 3.05 2.91
N ARG A 55 17.01 4.22 2.40
CA ARG A 55 17.83 5.44 2.33
C ARG A 55 17.72 6.33 3.57
N GLY A 56 17.04 5.86 4.63
CA GLY A 56 16.91 6.55 5.91
C GLY A 56 15.63 7.38 6.08
N ASP A 57 14.71 7.32 5.13
CA ASP A 57 13.45 8.06 5.18
C ASP A 57 12.34 7.28 5.92
N HIS A 58 11.61 7.90 6.84
CA HIS A 58 10.39 7.31 7.45
C HIS A 58 10.49 5.82 7.87
N LEU A 59 11.53 5.47 8.64
CA LEU A 59 11.85 4.09 9.05
C LEU A 59 10.71 3.38 9.80
N ASP A 60 9.85 4.14 10.49
CA ASP A 60 8.67 3.68 11.20
C ASP A 60 7.64 2.98 10.28
N ARG A 61 7.65 3.30 8.98
CA ARG A 61 6.71 2.74 8.00
C ARG A 61 7.11 1.38 7.45
N ALA A 62 8.37 0.97 7.61
CA ALA A 62 8.88 -0.22 6.92
C ALA A 62 8.19 -1.52 7.37
N THR A 63 7.83 -1.64 8.66
CA THR A 63 7.15 -2.83 9.18
C THR A 63 5.71 -2.95 8.67
N PRO A 64 4.83 -1.95 8.84
CA PRO A 64 3.46 -2.02 8.30
C PRO A 64 3.40 -2.25 6.78
N LEU A 65 4.34 -1.68 6.03
CA LEU A 65 4.42 -1.89 4.57
C LEU A 65 4.74 -3.34 4.21
N ARG A 66 5.65 -4.00 4.94
CA ARG A 66 5.98 -5.42 4.70
C ARG A 66 4.82 -6.35 5.07
N GLU A 67 4.14 -6.08 6.18
CA GLU A 67 2.94 -6.83 6.60
C GLU A 67 1.84 -6.72 5.54
N ARG A 68 1.62 -5.52 5.01
CA ARG A 68 0.64 -5.32 3.93
C ARG A 68 1.02 -6.06 2.66
N ALA A 69 2.30 -6.03 2.26
CA ALA A 69 2.77 -6.77 1.09
C ALA A 69 2.54 -8.28 1.23
N ALA A 70 2.83 -8.85 2.40
CA ALA A 70 2.57 -10.27 2.66
C ALA A 70 1.10 -10.63 2.44
N LEU A 71 0.16 -9.84 3.01
CA LEU A 71 -1.27 -10.06 2.80
C LEU A 71 -1.70 -10.00 1.33
N LEU A 72 -1.08 -9.12 0.52
CA LEU A 72 -1.39 -8.98 -0.90
C LEU A 72 -0.81 -10.13 -1.75
N LEU A 73 0.32 -10.70 -1.33
CA LEU A 73 0.94 -11.85 -2.01
C LEU A 73 0.24 -13.16 -1.64
N ASP A 74 -0.20 -13.29 -0.39
CA ASP A 74 -0.91 -14.48 0.12
C ASP A 74 -2.32 -14.61 -0.46
N SER A 75 -2.93 -13.52 -0.94
CA SER A 75 -4.24 -13.58 -1.61
C SER A 75 -4.16 -13.70 -3.14
N VAL A 76 -3.04 -14.26 -3.64
CA VAL A 76 -2.87 -14.77 -5.01
C VAL A 76 -2.90 -16.31 -4.97
N GLU A 77 -4.04 -16.87 -4.55
CA GLU A 77 -4.47 -18.25 -4.82
C GLU A 77 -5.79 -18.18 -5.62
#